data_AF-B3MA86-F1
#
_entry.id   AF-B3MA86-F1
#
_cell.length_a   1.000
_cell.length_b   1.000
_cell.length_c   1.000
_cell.angle_alpha   90.00
_cell.angle_beta   90.00
_cell.angle_gamma   90.00
#
_symmetry.space_group_name_H-M   'P 1'
#
loop_
_entity.id
_entity.type
_entity.pdbx_description
1 polymer ?
#
loop_
_entity_poly.entity_id
_entity_poly.type
_entity_poly.pdbx_seq_one_letter_code
_entity_poly.pdbx_strand_id
1 'polypeptide(L)'
;METFVVKLIHRTQLSHSQRDIKPFIYARSCWLDDEAEFDFLSTSNSQNYRGVLKYEEIKNAASDLEQPYKDFFDECKKALTTHMGLQGFDYEIDDESNNQQVFKMFKCEGYETLYLEINLRKVSNCFQLLDSAIEISQQKVPEAPASQTSGSQSKAPSYSEYEQYVKDSKAKEAEMLQKFLVLLNSKKAYIRDLESQLEKATKHNQKSSDDEEEEVYGAATQAMELDTIAK
;
A
#
# COMPACT_ATOMS: atom_id res chain seq x y z
N MET A 1 -18.18 27.91 -7.68
CA MET A 1 -18.78 26.62 -7.30
C MET A 1 -17.96 25.51 -7.92
N GLU A 2 -17.13 24.86 -7.11
CA GLU A 2 -16.31 23.73 -7.56
C GLU A 2 -16.86 22.45 -6.97
N THR A 3 -17.24 21.51 -7.84
CA THR A 3 -17.78 20.21 -7.45
C THR A 3 -16.77 19.12 -7.78
N PHE A 4 -16.42 18.32 -6.78
CA PHE A 4 -15.51 17.19 -6.93
C PHE A 4 -16.23 15.91 -6.53
N VAL A 5 -15.97 14.83 -7.27
CA VAL A 5 -16.42 13.48 -6.91
C VAL A 5 -15.19 12.61 -6.76
N VAL A 6 -14.98 12.09 -5.55
CA VAL A 6 -13.82 11.30 -5.19
C VAL A 6 -14.21 10.01 -4.50
N LYS A 7 -13.28 9.05 -4.55
CA LYS A 7 -13.38 7.79 -3.83
C LYS A 7 -12.35 7.83 -2.70
N LEU A 8 -12.79 7.70 -1.46
CA LEU A 8 -11.97 7.68 -0.25
C LEU A 8 -11.92 6.26 0.31
N ILE A 9 -10.85 5.95 1.04
CA ILE A 9 -10.68 4.67 1.73
C ILE A 9 -11.34 4.80 3.11
N HIS A 10 -12.27 3.90 3.41
CA HIS A 10 -12.89 3.88 4.73
C HIS A 10 -11.99 3.15 5.73
N ARG A 11 -11.68 3.79 6.86
CA ARG A 11 -11.05 3.13 7.98
C ARG A 11 -12.05 2.17 8.61
N THR A 12 -11.63 0.92 8.80
CA THR A 12 -12.41 -0.07 9.56
C THR A 12 -11.53 -0.70 10.60
N GLN A 13 -12.07 -0.84 11.82
CA GLN A 13 -11.44 -1.68 12.83
C GLN A 13 -11.43 -3.13 12.31
N LEU A 14 -10.24 -3.70 12.21
CA LEU A 14 -10.04 -5.07 11.76
C LEU A 14 -10.59 -6.01 12.84
N SER A 15 -11.70 -6.68 12.57
CA SER A 15 -12.21 -7.75 13.43
C SER A 15 -11.80 -9.12 12.87
N HIS A 16 -11.63 -10.10 13.76
CA HIS A 16 -11.10 -11.44 13.46
C HIS A 16 -11.92 -12.23 12.41
N SER A 17 -13.11 -11.75 12.04
CA SER A 17 -14.04 -12.42 11.11
C SER A 17 -14.32 -11.63 9.83
N GLN A 18 -13.50 -10.64 9.45
CA GLN A 18 -13.73 -9.85 8.24
C GLN A 18 -13.37 -10.63 6.97
N ARG A 19 -14.24 -10.55 5.95
CA ARG A 19 -13.89 -10.86 4.57
C ARG A 19 -12.94 -9.77 4.08
N ASP A 20 -11.90 -10.13 3.33
CA ASP A 20 -10.91 -9.21 2.75
C ASP A 20 -11.55 -8.34 1.64
N ILE A 21 -12.41 -7.40 2.05
CA ILE A 21 -13.08 -6.44 1.18
C ILE A 21 -12.75 -5.06 1.71
N LYS A 22 -11.94 -4.31 0.96
CA LYS A 22 -11.59 -2.94 1.31
C LYS A 22 -12.83 -2.03 1.16
N PRO A 23 -13.33 -1.42 2.25
CA PRO A 23 -14.50 -0.55 2.20
C PRO A 23 -14.09 0.84 1.67
N PHE A 24 -14.98 1.45 0.91
CA PHE A 24 -14.77 2.77 0.29
C PHE A 24 -15.93 3.71 0.62
N ILE A 25 -15.63 5.00 0.60
CA ILE A 25 -16.62 6.07 0.67
C ILE A 25 -16.52 6.86 -0.62
N TYR A 26 -17.60 7.01 -1.36
CA TYR A 26 -17.66 7.96 -2.45
C TYR A 26 -18.13 9.30 -1.89
N ALA A 27 -17.32 10.34 -2.04
CA ALA A 27 -17.62 11.67 -1.56
C ALA A 27 -17.81 12.62 -2.74
N ARG A 28 -18.93 13.32 -2.77
CA ARG A 28 -19.11 14.54 -3.56
C ARG A 28 -18.90 15.72 -2.63
N SER A 29 -17.97 16.60 -2.96
CA SER A 29 -17.78 17.87 -2.25
C SER A 29 -18.11 19.02 -3.18
N CYS A 30 -19.01 19.90 -2.76
CA CYS A 30 -19.32 21.15 -3.43
C CYS A 30 -18.89 22.30 -2.54
N TRP A 31 -17.90 23.05 -2.99
CA TRP A 31 -17.35 24.18 -2.23
C TRP A 31 -17.97 25.48 -2.76
N LEU A 32 -18.75 26.15 -1.90
CA LEU A 32 -19.24 27.51 -2.10
C LEU A 32 -18.42 28.48 -1.23
N ASP A 33 -18.63 29.78 -1.41
CA ASP A 33 -17.82 30.82 -0.74
C ASP A 33 -18.04 30.86 0.79
N ASP A 34 -19.27 30.56 1.25
CA ASP A 34 -19.66 30.62 2.67
C ASP A 34 -19.93 29.24 3.31
N GLU A 35 -20.23 28.22 2.49
CA GLU A 35 -20.60 26.88 2.96
C GLU A 35 -20.02 25.80 2.02
N ALA A 36 -19.73 24.62 2.58
CA ALA A 36 -19.33 23.44 1.83
C ALA A 36 -20.36 22.34 2.02
N GLU A 37 -20.94 21.87 0.91
CA GLU A 37 -21.90 20.77 0.90
C GLU A 37 -21.19 19.47 0.55
N PHE A 38 -21.50 18.41 1.29
CA PHE A 38 -20.93 17.09 1.08
C PHE A 38 -22.03 16.04 0.94
N ASP A 39 -21.91 15.18 -0.08
CA ASP A 39 -22.69 13.94 -0.16
C ASP A 39 -21.75 12.75 -0.10
N PHE A 40 -22.00 11.83 0.81
CA PHE A 40 -21.23 10.61 0.98
C PHE A 40 -22.08 9.39 0.67
N LEU A 41 -21.55 8.46 -0.10
CA LEU A 41 -22.09 7.12 -0.30
C LEU A 41 -21.09 6.12 0.30
N SER A 42 -21.49 5.45 1.36
CA SER A 42 -20.65 4.43 1.98
C SER A 42 -20.93 3.05 1.36
N THR A 43 -19.88 2.34 0.95
CA THR A 43 -20.02 0.99 0.39
C THR A 43 -20.23 -0.08 1.47
N SER A 44 -20.00 0.23 2.74
CA SER A 44 -20.15 -0.76 3.83
C SER A 44 -21.61 -0.99 4.21
N ASN A 45 -22.40 0.08 4.24
CA ASN A 45 -23.83 0.05 4.59
C ASN A 45 -24.75 0.34 3.39
N SER A 46 -24.19 0.71 2.24
CA SER A 46 -24.94 1.13 1.04
C SER A 46 -25.92 2.28 1.32
N GLN A 47 -25.57 3.13 2.27
CA GLN A 47 -26.38 4.30 2.65
C GLN A 47 -25.74 5.59 2.14
N ASN A 48 -26.60 6.57 1.90
CA ASN A 48 -26.21 7.90 1.49
C ASN A 48 -26.36 8.86 2.67
N TYR A 49 -25.43 9.79 2.74
CA TYR A 49 -25.32 10.78 3.77
C TYR A 49 -25.09 12.14 3.16
N ARG A 50 -25.64 13.18 3.79
CA ARG A 50 -25.39 14.57 3.43
C ARG A 50 -24.90 15.34 4.63
N GLY A 51 -23.73 15.96 4.48
CA GLY A 51 -23.18 16.92 5.42
C GLY A 51 -23.21 18.31 4.82
N VAL A 52 -23.35 19.32 5.67
CA VAL A 52 -23.09 20.71 5.30
C VAL A 52 -22.14 21.24 6.37
N LEU A 53 -21.10 21.93 5.92
CA LEU A 53 -20.08 22.50 6.77
C LEU A 53 -20.04 24.00 6.52
N LYS A 54 -20.30 24.80 7.55
CA LYS A 54 -20.30 26.26 7.43
C LYS A 54 -18.89 26.81 7.60
N TYR A 55 -18.64 27.99 7.02
CA TYR A 55 -17.37 28.70 7.20
C TYR A 55 -16.95 28.83 8.68
N GLU A 56 -17.89 29.16 9.58
CA GLU A 56 -17.61 29.30 11.01
C GLU A 56 -17.18 27.98 11.66
N GLU A 57 -17.70 26.83 11.20
CA GLU A 57 -17.33 25.52 11.73
C GLU A 57 -15.90 25.14 11.32
N ILE A 58 -15.52 25.43 10.07
CA ILE A 58 -14.14 25.24 9.58
C ILE A 58 -13.19 26.16 10.35
N LYS A 59 -13.60 27.41 10.58
CA LYS A 59 -12.79 28.39 11.29
C LYS A 59 -12.59 28.03 12.76
N ASN A 60 -13.62 27.51 13.41
CA ASN A 60 -13.51 26.99 14.78
C ASN A 60 -12.56 25.79 14.83
N ALA A 61 -12.72 24.81 13.92
CA ALA A 61 -11.81 23.66 13.85
C ALA A 61 -10.33 24.08 13.61
N ALA A 62 -10.09 25.06 12.74
CA ALA A 62 -8.75 25.61 12.52
C ALA A 62 -8.19 26.27 13.79
N SER A 63 -9.03 27.00 14.52
CA SER A 63 -8.67 27.64 15.78
C SER A 63 -8.35 26.62 16.88
N ASP A 64 -9.12 25.53 16.96
CA ASP A 64 -8.92 24.46 17.94
C ASP A 64 -7.60 23.70 17.70
N LEU A 65 -7.18 23.62 16.44
CA LEU A 65 -5.88 23.04 16.03
C LEU A 65 -4.73 24.05 16.05
N GLU A 66 -4.98 25.29 16.48
CA GLU A 66 -4.02 26.41 16.48
C GLU A 66 -3.34 26.65 15.11
N GLN A 67 -4.07 26.38 14.02
CA GLN A 67 -3.58 26.52 12.64
C GLN A 67 -4.18 27.76 11.95
N PRO A 68 -3.43 28.40 11.04
CA PRO A 68 -3.97 29.48 10.22
C PRO A 68 -5.08 28.94 9.31
N TYR A 69 -6.24 29.61 9.32
CA TYR A 69 -7.45 29.21 8.59
C TYR A 69 -7.19 28.84 7.13
N LYS A 70 -6.37 29.63 6.43
CA LYS A 70 -6.11 29.44 5.00
C LYS A 70 -5.39 28.12 4.72
N ASP A 71 -4.38 27.79 5.52
CA ASP A 71 -3.60 26.57 5.32
C ASP A 71 -4.43 25.34 5.69
N PHE A 72 -5.20 25.43 6.79
CA PHE A 72 -6.14 24.38 7.20
C PHE A 72 -7.23 24.14 6.15
N PHE A 73 -7.81 25.21 5.60
CA PHE A 73 -8.83 25.11 4.56
C PHE A 73 -8.27 24.48 3.28
N ASP A 74 -7.10 24.92 2.82
CA ASP A 74 -6.46 24.35 1.64
C ASP A 74 -6.06 22.88 1.86
N GLU A 75 -5.63 22.50 3.07
CA GLU A 75 -5.33 21.12 3.44
C GLU A 75 -6.60 20.24 3.47
N CYS A 76 -7.67 20.70 4.12
CA CYS A 76 -8.97 20.01 4.14
C CYS A 76 -9.53 19.84 2.73
N LYS A 77 -9.48 20.91 1.92
CA LYS A 77 -9.92 20.87 0.52
C LYS A 77 -9.10 19.86 -0.27
N LYS A 78 -7.78 19.84 -0.14
CA LYS A 78 -6.93 18.83 -0.80
C LYS A 78 -7.26 17.41 -0.34
N ALA A 79 -7.43 17.19 0.97
CA ALA A 79 -7.75 15.89 1.53
C ALA A 79 -9.09 15.35 1.01
N LEU A 80 -10.12 16.20 0.89
CA LEU A 80 -11.46 15.80 0.45
C LEU A 80 -11.67 15.82 -1.07
N THR A 81 -10.73 16.38 -1.84
CA THR A 81 -10.79 16.43 -3.31
C THR A 81 -9.77 15.51 -4.00
N THR A 82 -8.89 14.86 -3.24
CA THR A 82 -7.92 13.89 -3.78
C THR A 82 -8.56 12.51 -3.97
N HIS A 83 -8.47 11.97 -5.18
CA HIS A 83 -8.93 10.61 -5.46
C HIS A 83 -8.06 9.57 -4.72
N MET A 84 -8.71 8.64 -4.01
CA MET A 84 -8.13 7.67 -3.07
C MET A 84 -7.67 8.23 -1.73
N GLY A 85 -7.97 9.50 -1.44
CA GLY A 85 -7.54 10.17 -0.22
C GLY A 85 -6.10 10.66 -0.30
N LEU A 86 -5.78 11.65 0.53
CA LEU A 86 -4.41 12.16 0.65
C LEU A 86 -3.58 11.22 1.53
N GLN A 87 -2.31 11.01 1.18
CA GLN A 87 -1.43 10.16 2.00
C GLN A 87 -1.30 10.76 3.42
N GLY A 88 -1.47 9.92 4.44
CA GLY A 88 -1.46 10.36 5.83
C GLY A 88 -2.81 10.85 6.35
N PHE A 89 -3.87 10.77 5.54
CA PHE A 89 -5.24 11.03 5.99
C PHE A 89 -6.08 9.76 5.94
N ASP A 90 -6.81 9.52 7.04
CA ASP A 90 -7.79 8.44 7.16
C ASP A 90 -9.19 9.02 7.36
N TYR A 91 -10.19 8.30 6.87
CA TYR A 91 -11.59 8.75 6.87
C TYR A 91 -12.47 7.68 7.49
N GLU A 92 -13.36 8.08 8.38
CA GLU A 92 -14.27 7.18 9.09
C GLU A 92 -15.69 7.77 9.10
N ILE A 93 -16.69 6.90 8.93
CA ILE A 93 -18.09 7.26 9.19
C ILE A 93 -18.50 6.48 10.43
N ASP A 94 -18.66 7.21 11.53
CA ASP A 94 -19.04 6.66 12.82
C ASP A 94 -20.56 6.77 12.99
N ASP A 95 -21.18 5.69 13.50
CA ASP A 95 -22.56 5.69 13.95
C ASP A 95 -22.54 6.02 15.44
N GLU A 96 -22.53 7.31 15.77
CA GLU A 96 -22.57 7.72 17.17
C GLU A 96 -23.90 7.25 17.81
N SER A 97 -23.86 6.87 19.09
CA SER A 97 -24.91 6.12 19.81
C SER A 97 -26.30 6.79 19.87
N ASN A 98 -26.46 7.99 19.31
CA ASN A 98 -27.68 8.79 19.27
C ASN A 98 -28.34 8.92 17.87
N ASN A 99 -28.09 7.98 16.93
CA ASN A 99 -28.61 8.01 15.55
C ASN A 99 -28.08 9.18 14.68
N GLN A 100 -27.03 9.86 15.10
CA GLN A 100 -26.40 10.90 14.32
C GLN A 100 -25.12 10.33 13.71
N GLN A 101 -25.12 10.21 12.37
CA GLN A 101 -23.91 9.81 11.66
C GLN A 101 -22.94 10.97 11.64
N VAL A 102 -21.66 10.67 11.83
CA VAL A 102 -20.61 11.67 11.79
C VAL A 102 -19.50 11.19 10.88
N PHE A 103 -19.06 12.06 9.98
CA PHE A 103 -17.86 11.85 9.19
C PHE A 103 -16.67 12.45 9.92
N LYS A 104 -15.66 11.63 10.17
CA LYS A 104 -14.42 12.02 10.84
C LYS A 104 -13.26 11.89 9.87
N MET A 105 -12.44 12.94 9.81
CA MET A 105 -11.19 12.96 9.07
C MET A 105 -10.03 13.05 10.04
N PHE A 106 -9.12 12.09 9.96
CA PHE A 106 -7.94 12.00 10.81
C PHE A 106 -6.68 12.27 10.00
N LYS A 107 -5.73 12.99 10.59
CA LYS A 107 -4.36 13.06 10.11
C LYS A 107 -3.53 12.08 10.92
N CYS A 108 -2.92 11.12 10.25
CA CYS A 108 -2.12 10.03 10.81
C CYS A 108 -0.61 10.24 10.62
N GLU A 109 -0.17 11.47 10.37
CA GLU A 109 1.24 11.81 10.24
C GLU A 109 1.87 11.99 11.63
N GLY A 110 2.53 10.94 12.13
CA GLY A 110 3.19 10.93 13.44
C GLY A 110 2.25 10.51 14.57
N TYR A 111 1.21 11.30 14.84
CA TYR A 111 0.16 11.00 15.83
C TYR A 111 -1.23 11.21 15.22
N GLU A 112 -2.18 10.37 15.64
CA GLU A 112 -3.56 10.43 15.16
C GLU A 112 -4.23 11.69 15.70
N THR A 113 -4.55 12.63 14.80
CA THR A 113 -5.22 13.89 15.13
C THR A 113 -6.56 13.95 14.42
N LEU A 114 -7.65 14.13 15.16
CA LEU A 114 -8.95 14.44 14.57
C LEU A 114 -8.87 15.85 13.96
N TYR A 115 -8.99 15.92 12.64
CA TYR A 115 -8.82 17.14 11.87
C TYR A 115 -10.14 17.80 11.54
N LEU A 116 -11.15 17.01 11.17
CA LEU A 116 -12.45 17.52 10.81
C LEU A 116 -13.56 16.55 11.20
N GLU A 117 -14.63 17.10 11.73
CA GLU A 117 -15.84 16.39 12.08
C GLU A 117 -17.04 17.01 11.37
N ILE A 118 -17.78 16.22 10.60
CA ILE A 118 -18.95 16.68 9.84
C ILE A 118 -20.16 15.87 10.27
N ASN A 119 -21.18 16.58 10.76
CA ASN A 119 -22.48 15.99 11.06
C ASN A 119 -23.18 15.56 9.77
N LEU A 120 -23.53 14.29 9.68
CA LEU A 120 -24.18 13.68 8.53
C LEU A 120 -25.67 13.43 8.79
N ARG A 121 -26.48 13.75 7.79
CA ARG A 121 -27.90 13.37 7.74
C ARG A 121 -28.08 12.25 6.73
N LYS A 122 -28.76 11.18 7.13
CA LYS A 122 -29.11 10.08 6.22
C LYS A 122 -30.07 10.56 5.12
N VAL A 123 -29.75 10.25 3.87
CA VAL A 123 -30.55 10.59 2.69
C VAL A 123 -30.89 9.32 1.93
N SER A 124 -32.10 9.23 1.40
CA SER A 124 -32.55 8.08 0.59
C SER A 124 -32.09 8.14 -0.87
N ASN A 125 -31.57 9.29 -1.31
CA ASN A 125 -31.34 9.62 -2.70
C ASN A 125 -29.84 9.88 -2.97
N CYS A 126 -29.30 9.23 -4.00
CA CYS A 126 -27.92 9.37 -4.47
C CYS A 126 -27.79 9.95 -5.88
N PHE A 127 -28.90 10.36 -6.52
CA PHE A 127 -28.90 10.82 -7.91
C PHE A 127 -27.94 11.99 -8.09
N GLN A 128 -27.87 12.90 -7.13
CA GLN A 128 -26.96 14.05 -7.20
C GLN A 128 -25.47 13.67 -7.28
N LEU A 129 -25.05 12.57 -6.65
CA LEU A 129 -23.66 12.10 -6.74
C LEU A 129 -23.38 11.48 -8.12
N LEU A 130 -24.33 10.70 -8.63
CA LEU A 130 -24.24 10.08 -9.95
C LEU A 130 -24.33 11.10 -11.08
N ASP A 131 -25.27 12.03 -11.00
CA ASP A 131 -25.46 13.12 -11.95
C ASP A 131 -24.21 14.00 -12.00
N SER A 132 -23.66 14.39 -10.85
CA SER A 132 -22.40 15.13 -10.82
C SER A 132 -21.21 14.32 -11.34
N ALA A 133 -21.16 13.00 -11.10
CA ALA A 133 -20.12 12.15 -11.68
C ALA A 133 -20.23 12.08 -13.22
N ILE A 134 -21.46 12.00 -13.74
CA ILE A 134 -21.76 12.03 -15.17
C ILE A 134 -21.37 13.39 -15.76
N GLU A 135 -21.77 14.50 -15.14
CA GLU A 135 -21.41 15.85 -15.57
C GLU A 135 -19.90 16.06 -15.60
N ILE A 136 -19.16 15.63 -14.58
CA ILE A 136 -17.69 15.69 -14.55
C ILE A 136 -17.08 14.83 -15.67
N SER A 137 -17.66 13.65 -15.94
CA SER A 137 -17.20 12.78 -17.03
C SER A 137 -17.45 13.40 -18.41
N GLN A 138 -18.56 14.14 -18.57
CA GLN A 138 -18.92 14.83 -19.81
C GLN A 138 -18.10 16.12 -19.98
N GLN A 139 -17.83 16.87 -18.91
CA GLN A 139 -16.92 18.02 -18.93
C GLN A 139 -15.47 17.61 -19.19
N LYS A 140 -15.07 16.38 -18.82
CA LYS A 140 -13.81 15.75 -19.22
C LYS A 140 -13.79 15.26 -20.67
N VAL A 141 -14.77 15.62 -21.49
CA VAL A 141 -14.67 15.61 -22.95
C VAL A 141 -14.38 17.03 -23.48
N PRO A 142 -13.21 17.65 -23.22
CA PRO A 142 -12.57 18.45 -24.25
C PRO A 142 -11.93 17.50 -25.27
N GLU A 143 -12.02 17.89 -26.54
CA GLU A 143 -11.19 17.40 -27.64
C GLU A 143 -9.79 17.03 -27.13
N ALA A 144 -9.28 15.87 -27.57
CA ALA A 144 -7.86 15.58 -27.49
C ALA A 144 -7.11 16.84 -27.97
N PRO A 145 -6.37 17.56 -27.09
CA PRO A 145 -5.56 18.64 -27.57
C PRO A 145 -4.50 17.97 -28.44
N ALA A 146 -4.46 18.35 -29.72
CA ALA A 146 -3.29 18.16 -30.53
C ALA A 146 -2.09 18.61 -29.69
N SER A 147 -1.23 17.67 -29.31
CA SER A 147 -0.03 17.91 -28.51
C SER A 147 0.84 18.98 -29.18
N GLN A 148 0.63 20.24 -28.80
CA GLN A 148 1.59 21.31 -28.96
C GLN A 148 2.17 21.61 -27.57
N THR A 149 3.30 20.94 -27.32
CA THR A 149 4.50 21.47 -26.68
C THR A 149 4.33 22.54 -25.59
N SER A 150 4.67 22.19 -24.34
CA SER A 150 5.85 22.74 -23.62
C SER A 150 5.77 22.56 -22.09
N GLY A 151 6.83 21.99 -21.52
CA GLY A 151 7.38 22.43 -20.22
C GLY A 151 6.70 22.00 -18.92
N SER A 152 6.76 20.71 -18.56
CA SER A 152 7.05 20.22 -17.18
C SER A 152 6.84 18.70 -17.09
N GLN A 153 7.77 17.94 -17.65
CA GLN A 153 7.84 16.49 -17.47
C GLN A 153 8.35 16.18 -16.05
N SER A 154 7.43 15.91 -15.13
CA SER A 154 7.73 14.99 -14.04
C SER A 154 8.02 13.63 -14.68
N LYS A 155 9.25 13.15 -14.45
CA LYS A 155 9.84 11.97 -15.09
C LYS A 155 9.05 10.70 -14.72
N ALA A 156 8.05 10.34 -15.51
CA ALA A 156 7.74 8.93 -15.71
C ALA A 156 8.98 8.31 -16.39
N PRO A 157 9.55 7.20 -15.87
CA PRO A 157 10.72 6.60 -16.48
C PRO A 157 10.38 6.29 -17.93
N SER A 158 11.18 6.84 -18.83
CA SER A 158 10.97 6.67 -20.26
C SER A 158 10.97 5.17 -20.55
N TYR A 159 10.10 4.72 -21.46
CA TYR A 159 10.04 3.30 -21.86
C TYR A 159 11.44 2.75 -22.23
N SER A 160 12.31 3.61 -22.74
CA SER A 160 13.72 3.31 -23.02
C SER A 160 14.58 3.02 -21.78
N GLU A 161 14.32 3.67 -20.64
CA GLU A 161 15.02 3.42 -19.37
C GLU A 161 14.61 2.06 -18.79
N TYR A 162 13.34 1.67 -18.95
CA TYR A 162 12.86 0.34 -18.56
C TYR A 162 13.50 -0.75 -19.42
N GLU A 163 13.59 -0.55 -20.75
CA GLU A 163 14.27 -1.51 -21.62
C GLU A 163 15.75 -1.68 -21.28
N GLN A 164 16.44 -0.59 -20.93
CA GLN A 164 17.82 -0.64 -20.45
C GLN A 164 17.92 -1.40 -19.12
N TYR A 165 17.05 -1.10 -18.16
CA TYR A 165 17.01 -1.79 -16.88
C TYR A 165 16.82 -3.32 -17.03
N VAL A 166 15.91 -3.74 -17.92
CA VAL A 166 15.68 -5.18 -18.18
C VAL A 166 16.91 -5.83 -18.81
N LYS A 167 17.60 -5.15 -19.73
CA LYS A 167 18.84 -5.67 -20.35
C LYS A 167 19.96 -5.78 -19.31
N ASP A 168 20.14 -4.76 -18.49
CA ASP A 168 21.17 -4.74 -17.44
C ASP A 168 20.89 -5.80 -16.35
N SER A 169 19.62 -6.01 -16.00
CA SER A 169 19.22 -7.07 -15.08
C SER A 169 19.59 -8.45 -15.61
N LYS A 170 19.30 -8.73 -16.89
CA LYS A 170 19.65 -10.00 -17.52
C LYS A 170 21.16 -10.20 -17.65
N ALA A 171 21.91 -9.13 -17.93
CA ALA A 171 23.37 -9.19 -17.99
C ALA A 171 23.99 -9.54 -16.63
N LYS A 172 23.49 -8.93 -15.54
CA LYS A 172 23.93 -9.23 -14.17
C LYS A 172 23.59 -10.65 -13.74
N GLU A 173 22.40 -11.15 -14.11
CA GLU A 173 22.01 -12.54 -13.87
C GLU A 173 22.97 -13.53 -14.55
N ALA A 174 23.31 -13.29 -15.82
CA ALA A 174 24.26 -14.12 -16.56
C ALA A 174 25.67 -14.09 -15.94
N GLU A 175 26.15 -12.92 -15.51
CA GLU A 175 27.44 -12.79 -14.82
C GLU A 175 27.46 -13.55 -13.49
N MET A 176 26.37 -13.47 -12.71
CA MET A 176 26.24 -14.20 -11.45
C MET A 176 26.24 -15.71 -11.66
N LEU A 177 25.49 -16.20 -12.66
CA LEU A 177 25.48 -17.60 -13.05
C LEU A 177 26.88 -18.08 -13.48
N GLN A 178 27.63 -17.26 -14.22
CA GLN A 178 29.00 -17.61 -14.61
C GLN A 178 29.94 -17.73 -13.40
N LYS A 179 29.85 -16.80 -12.44
CA LYS A 179 30.61 -16.87 -11.18
C LYS A 179 30.25 -18.13 -10.39
N PHE A 180 28.97 -18.47 -10.31
CA PHE A 180 28.50 -19.68 -9.66
C PHE A 180 29.06 -20.95 -10.34
N LEU A 181 29.12 -20.97 -11.67
CA LEU A 181 29.65 -22.08 -12.45
C LEU A 181 31.16 -22.29 -12.19
N VAL A 182 31.93 -21.21 -12.11
CA VAL A 182 33.36 -21.26 -11.75
C VAL A 182 33.54 -21.80 -10.33
N LEU A 183 32.73 -21.32 -9.38
CA LEU A 183 32.77 -21.80 -7.99
C LEU A 183 32.45 -23.29 -7.91
N LEU A 184 31.41 -23.73 -8.61
CA LEU A 184 30.98 -25.12 -8.66
C LEU A 184 32.06 -26.01 -9.28
N ASN A 185 32.72 -25.55 -10.34
CA ASN A 185 33.84 -26.27 -10.95
C ASN A 185 35.07 -26.33 -10.02
N SER A 186 35.36 -25.27 -9.27
CA SER A 186 36.44 -25.28 -8.27
C SER A 186 36.16 -26.30 -7.16
N LYS A 187 34.91 -26.40 -6.70
CA LYS A 187 34.50 -27.40 -5.70
C LYS A 187 34.54 -28.82 -6.27
N LYS A 188 34.10 -29.03 -7.52
CA LYS A 188 34.25 -30.33 -8.20
C LYS A 188 35.72 -30.74 -8.34
N ALA A 189 36.60 -29.81 -8.67
CA ALA A 189 38.04 -30.08 -8.75
C ALA A 189 38.62 -30.46 -7.38
N TYR A 190 38.22 -29.74 -6.32
CA TYR A 190 38.61 -30.04 -4.95
C TYR A 190 38.12 -31.41 -4.48
N ILE A 191 36.86 -31.78 -4.80
CA ILE A 191 36.31 -33.11 -4.50
C ILE A 191 37.14 -34.19 -5.21
N ARG A 192 37.45 -34.03 -6.49
CA ARG A 192 38.30 -34.99 -7.24
C ARG A 192 39.70 -35.11 -6.65
N ASP A 193 40.28 -34.02 -6.17
CA ASP A 193 41.58 -34.04 -5.52
C ASP A 193 41.54 -34.80 -4.20
N LEU A 194 40.52 -34.53 -3.36
CA LEU A 194 40.29 -35.30 -2.13
C LEU A 194 40.04 -36.79 -2.41
N GLU A 195 39.23 -37.13 -3.41
CA GLU A 195 39.01 -38.50 -3.85
C GLU A 195 40.32 -39.17 -4.27
N SER A 196 41.19 -38.47 -5.03
CA SER A 196 42.51 -38.97 -5.41
C SER A 196 43.45 -39.16 -4.22
N GLN A 197 43.42 -38.25 -3.25
CA GLN A 197 44.20 -38.39 -2.01
C GLN A 197 43.71 -39.58 -1.18
N LEU A 198 42.40 -39.81 -1.12
CA LEU A 198 41.79 -40.91 -0.40
C LEU A 198 42.07 -42.27 -1.07
N GLU A 199 42.04 -42.33 -2.41
CA GLU A 199 42.50 -43.50 -3.18
C GLU A 199 43.99 -43.80 -2.97
N LYS A 200 44.84 -42.77 -2.86
CA LYS A 200 46.27 -42.96 -2.57
C LYS A 200 46.50 -43.44 -1.14
N ALA A 201 45.78 -42.89 -0.18
CA ALA A 201 45.84 -43.30 1.22
C ALA A 201 45.37 -44.75 1.41
N THR A 202 44.26 -45.15 0.78
CA THR A 202 43.76 -46.53 0.79
C THR A 202 44.71 -47.52 0.11
N LYS A 203 45.31 -47.15 -1.03
CA LYS A 203 46.37 -47.96 -1.68
C LYS A 203 47.66 -48.04 -0.86
N HIS A 204 47.98 -47.02 -0.06
CA HIS A 204 49.13 -47.03 0.83
C HIS A 204 48.86 -47.87 2.08
N ASN A 205 47.64 -47.84 2.63
CA ASN A 205 47.21 -48.70 3.74
C ASN A 205 47.14 -50.19 3.35
N GLN A 206 46.76 -50.51 2.11
CA GLN A 206 46.80 -51.89 1.59
C GLN A 206 48.22 -52.46 1.40
N LYS A 207 49.27 -51.62 1.48
CA LYS A 207 50.68 -52.07 1.43
C LYS A 207 51.34 -52.15 2.81
N SER A 208 50.67 -51.75 3.89
CA SER A 208 51.29 -51.60 5.21
C SER A 208 50.43 -52.06 6.39
N SER A 209 49.53 -53.04 6.20
CA SER A 209 48.77 -53.71 7.28
C SER A 209 48.08 -54.95 6.65
N ASP A 210 48.26 -56.23 6.98
CA ASP A 210 49.03 -56.98 8.01
C ASP A 210 49.29 -56.24 9.30
N ASP A 211 48.22 -55.72 9.88
CA ASP A 211 47.77 -56.14 11.19
C ASP A 211 46.45 -55.44 11.47
N GLU A 212 45.43 -56.26 11.77
CA GLU A 212 44.11 -55.88 12.21
C GLU A 212 44.21 -55.18 13.57
N GLU A 213 43.47 -54.08 13.77
CA GLU A 213 42.67 -53.91 14.98
C GLU A 213 41.69 -52.72 14.83
N GLU A 214 40.55 -52.91 15.48
CA GLU A 214 39.28 -52.20 15.39
C GLU A 214 39.36 -50.71 15.75
N GLU A 215 38.51 -49.88 15.13
CA GLU A 215 37.87 -48.78 15.88
C GLU A 215 36.54 -48.35 15.25
N VAL A 216 35.46 -48.75 15.91
CA VAL A 216 34.08 -48.33 15.67
C VAL A 216 33.90 -46.91 16.20
N TYR A 217 33.65 -45.92 15.33
CA TYR A 217 33.09 -44.63 15.77
C TYR A 217 32.20 -44.00 14.69
N GLY A 218 30.90 -43.95 14.96
CA GLY A 218 29.90 -43.25 14.15
C GLY A 218 28.67 -42.94 14.99
N ALA A 219 28.65 -41.73 15.54
CA ALA A 219 27.73 -41.24 16.57
C ALA A 219 26.26 -41.10 16.14
N ALA A 220 25.40 -41.11 17.16
CA ALA A 220 23.95 -41.02 17.09
C ALA A 220 23.45 -39.70 16.45
N THR A 221 22.56 -39.81 15.46
CA THR A 221 21.72 -38.73 14.96
C THR A 221 20.51 -38.55 15.87
N GLN A 222 20.43 -37.45 16.62
CA GLN A 222 19.18 -37.02 17.27
C GLN A 222 18.31 -36.27 16.25
N ALA A 223 17.12 -36.80 16.01
CA ALA A 223 16.04 -36.13 15.29
C ALA A 223 15.35 -35.13 16.23
N MET A 224 15.14 -33.88 15.79
CA MET A 224 14.27 -32.93 16.47
C MET A 224 12.81 -33.24 16.14
N GLU A 225 12.02 -33.60 17.15
CA GLU A 225 10.56 -33.61 17.06
C GLU A 225 10.03 -32.17 17.12
N LEU A 226 9.22 -31.79 16.14
CA LEU A 226 8.47 -30.54 16.15
C LEU A 226 7.15 -30.79 16.87
N ASP A 227 7.07 -30.37 18.13
CA ASP A 227 5.83 -30.39 18.90
C ASP A 227 4.76 -29.53 18.21
N THR A 228 3.72 -30.22 17.74
CA THR A 228 2.49 -29.61 17.25
C THR A 228 1.49 -29.64 18.41
N ILE A 229 1.44 -28.57 19.21
CA ILE A 229 0.40 -28.45 20.24
C ILE A 229 -0.79 -27.71 19.66
N ALA A 230 -1.81 -28.49 19.30
CA ALA A 230 -3.18 -28.03 19.12
C ALA A 230 -4.08 -28.72 20.17
N LYS A 231 -4.85 -27.87 20.86
CA LYS A 231 -5.94 -28.12 21.83
C LYS A 231 -5.56 -28.37 23.28
#